data_AF-A0A0V0HCZ8-F1
#
_entry.id   AF-A0A0V0HCZ8-F1
#
_cell.length_a   1.000
_cell.length_b   1.000
_cell.length_c   1.000
_cell.angle_alpha   90.00
_cell.angle_beta   90.00
_cell.angle_gamma   90.00
#
_symmetry.space_group_name_H-M   'P 1'
#
loop_
_entity.id
_entity.type
_entity.pdbx_description
1 polymer ?
#
loop_
_entity_poly.entity_id
_entity_poly.type
_entity_poly.pdbx_seq_one_letter_code
_entity_poly.pdbx_strand_id
1 'polypeptide(L)' 'MAQYIPTLDYYSGGLPKACTMYASSECYFGLNLNPMCKPSEVCYTIMPNMCYYEFIPHDSANPRESHPVSGPS' A
#
# COMPACT_ATOMS: atom_id res chain seq x y z
N MET A 1 5.62 0.30 9.71
CA MET A 1 5.85 1.65 10.26
C MET A 1 5.06 1.92 11.54
N ALA A 2 3.91 1.30 11.74
CA ALA A 2 3.12 1.47 12.96
C ALA A 2 3.94 1.22 14.25
N GLN A 3 4.90 0.30 14.23
CA GLN A 3 5.75 -0.01 15.40
C GLN A 3 6.61 1.18 15.89
N TYR A 4 6.89 2.17 15.04
CA TYR A 4 7.75 3.30 15.39
C TYR A 4 6.98 4.55 15.82
N ILE A 5 5.64 4.52 15.77
CA ILE A 5 4.80 5.67 16.12
C ILE A 5 5.12 6.20 17.53
N PRO A 6 5.20 5.37 18.60
CA PRO A 6 5.45 5.88 19.95
C PRO A 6 6.82 6.55 20.09
N THR A 7 7.86 5.98 19.47
CA THR A 7 9.22 6.53 19.50
C THR A 7 9.30 7.87 18.77
N LEU A 8 8.64 7.98 17.61
CA LEU A 8 8.58 9.23 16.85
C LEU A 8 7.78 10.30 17.60
N ASP A 9 6.69 9.94 18.27
CA ASP A 9 5.91 10.88 19.08
C ASP A 9 6.72 11.45 20.25
N TYR A 10 7.49 10.60 20.93
CA TYR A 10 8.35 11.03 22.03
C TYR A 10 9.42 12.04 21.57
N TYR A 11 10.13 11.76 20.47
CA TYR A 11 11.20 12.65 20.00
C TYR A 11 10.72 13.88 19.25
N SER A 12 9.56 13.81 18.59
CA SER A 12 9.02 14.93 17.82
C SER A 12 8.12 15.87 18.63
N GLY A 13 7.74 15.50 19.85
CA GLY A 13 6.76 16.25 20.64
C GLY A 13 5.34 16.17 20.07
N GLY A 14 5.00 15.06 19.41
CA GLY A 14 3.67 14.84 18.82
C GLY A 14 3.44 15.54 17.48
N LEU A 15 4.48 15.82 16.70
CA LEU A 15 4.32 16.40 15.37
C LEU A 15 3.55 15.46 14.42
N PRO A 16 2.85 16.02 13.41
CA PRO A 16 2.19 15.22 12.37
C PRO A 16 3.18 14.33 11.62
N LYS A 17 2.78 13.08 11.35
CA LYS A 17 3.59 12.08 10.65
C LYS A 17 3.04 11.89 9.25
N ALA A 18 3.68 12.53 8.26
CA ALA A 18 3.27 12.44 6.87
C ALA A 18 3.76 11.13 6.22
N CYS A 19 2.84 10.22 5.92
CA CYS A 19 3.12 9.00 5.16
C CYS A 19 2.76 9.22 3.69
N THR A 20 3.66 9.86 2.93
CA THR A 20 3.31 10.47 1.63
C THR A 20 3.26 9.48 0.47
N MET A 21 4.09 8.45 0.45
CA MET A 21 4.30 7.61 -0.74
C MET A 21 4.27 6.13 -0.40
N TYR A 22 3.70 5.34 -1.31
CA TYR A 22 3.81 3.89 -1.32
C TYR A 22 4.54 3.47 -2.61
N ALA A 23 5.71 2.85 -2.44
CA ALA A 23 6.59 2.46 -3.54
C ALA A 23 7.43 1.24 -3.13
N SER A 24 7.97 0.55 -4.13
CA SER A 24 8.92 -0.55 -4.00
C SER A 24 10.07 -0.36 -4.99
N SER A 25 11.09 -1.22 -4.91
CA SER A 25 12.21 -1.25 -5.87
C SER A 25 11.75 -1.40 -7.32
N GLU A 26 10.69 -2.18 -7.56
CA GLU A 26 10.17 -2.46 -8.89
C GLU A 26 9.26 -1.36 -9.44
N CYS A 27 8.59 -0.57 -8.59
CA CYS A 27 7.63 0.43 -9.05
C CYS A 27 7.22 1.45 -7.96
N TYR A 28 6.93 2.67 -8.39
CA TYR A 28 6.21 3.66 -7.61
C TYR A 28 4.71 3.42 -7.74
N PHE A 29 4.04 3.05 -6.64
CA PHE A 29 2.63 2.64 -6.70
C PHE A 29 1.67 3.82 -6.56
N GLY A 30 1.89 4.66 -5.56
CA GLY A 30 0.88 5.64 -5.20
C GLY A 30 1.27 6.60 -4.09
N LEU A 31 0.34 7.48 -3.77
CA LEU A 31 0.51 8.57 -2.82
C LEU A 31 -0.62 8.58 -1.81
N ASN A 32 -0.36 9.04 -0.59
CA ASN A 32 -1.41 9.39 0.35
C ASN A 32 -1.93 10.79 0.00
N LEU A 33 -3.17 10.87 -0.48
CA LEU A 33 -3.80 12.15 -0.84
C LEU A 33 -4.23 12.98 0.38
N ASN A 34 -4.20 12.39 1.58
CA ASN A 34 -4.43 13.07 2.85
C ASN A 34 -3.23 12.88 3.80
N PRO A 35 -2.09 13.54 3.56
CA PRO A 35 -0.84 13.27 4.28
C PRO A 35 -0.88 13.64 5.77
N MET A 36 -1.88 14.41 6.21
CA MET A 36 -2.03 14.84 7.60
C MET A 36 -3.02 13.98 8.40
N CYS A 37 -3.54 12.89 7.83
CA CYS A 37 -4.40 11.97 8.56
C CYS A 37 -3.65 11.26 9.70
N LYS A 38 -4.41 10.64 10.62
CA LYS A 38 -3.80 9.79 11.64
C LYS A 38 -3.06 8.63 10.96
N PRO A 39 -1.92 8.16 11.49
CA PRO A 39 -1.20 7.03 10.91
C PRO A 39 -2.05 5.76 10.74
N SER A 40 -3.09 5.56 11.56
CA SER A 40 -4.04 4.44 11.48
C SER A 40 -5.05 4.56 10.34
N GLU A 41 -5.19 5.74 9.75
CA GLU A 41 -6.18 6.08 8.71
C GLU A 41 -5.49 6.36 7.36
N VAL A 42 -4.20 6.04 7.23
CA VAL A 42 -3.44 6.26 5.99
C VAL A 42 -3.98 5.32 4.91
N CYS A 43 -4.38 5.91 3.78
CA CYS A 43 -4.73 5.19 2.56
C CYS A 43 -3.88 5.72 1.40
N TYR A 44 -3.32 4.82 0.59
CA TYR A 44 -2.54 5.18 -0.59
C TYR A 44 -3.41 5.00 -1.84
N THR A 45 -3.53 6.06 -2.63
CA THR A 45 -4.18 6.01 -3.94
C THR A 45 -3.15 5.59 -4.97
N ILE A 46 -3.42 4.47 -5.64
CA ILE A 46 -2.57 3.95 -6.71
C ILE A 46 -2.72 4.83 -7.95
N MET A 47 -1.60 5.23 -8.53
CA MET A 47 -1.57 6.09 -9.72
C MET A 47 -1.61 5.20 -10.98
N PRO A 48 -2.73 5.19 -11.74
CA PRO A 48 -2.95 4.20 -12.80
C PRO A 48 -2.01 4.32 -14.01
N ASN A 49 -1.29 5.43 -14.11
CA ASN A 49 -0.31 5.68 -15.16
C ASN A 49 1.09 5.13 -14.86
N MET A 50 1.33 4.61 -13.66
CA MET A 50 2.68 4.21 -13.22
C MET A 50 3.04 2.77 -13.62
N CYS A 51 2.07 1.85 -13.61
CA CYS A 51 2.16 0.54 -14.26
C CYS A 51 0.76 -0.09 -14.41
N TYR A 52 0.71 -1.30 -14.97
CA TYR A 52 -0.49 -2.12 -14.96
C TYR A 52 -0.58 -2.90 -13.64
N TYR A 53 -1.73 -2.85 -12.96
CA TYR A 53 -1.92 -3.39 -11.62
C TYR A 53 -2.95 -4.53 -11.61
N GLU A 54 -2.63 -5.64 -10.95
CA GLU A 54 -3.54 -6.76 -10.70
C GLU A 54 -3.50 -7.13 -9.21
N PHE A 55 -4.63 -7.60 -8.66
CA PHE A 55 -4.76 -7.96 -7.24
C PHE A 55 -5.24 -9.39 -7.09
N ILE A 56 -4.53 -10.18 -6.30
CA ILE A 56 -4.92 -11.54 -5.92
C ILE A 56 -5.76 -11.45 -4.64
N PRO A 57 -7.01 -11.96 -4.62
CA PRO A 57 -7.83 -11.98 -3.41
C PRO A 57 -7.16 -12.76 -2.27
N HIS A 58 -7.20 -12.23 -1.05
CA HIS A 58 -6.58 -12.85 0.12
C HIS A 58 -7.54 -13.74 0.93
N ASP A 59 -8.86 -13.49 0.88
CA ASP A 59 -9.87 -14.24 1.63
C ASP A 59 -10.30 -15.54 0.94
N SER A 60 -10.27 -16.63 1.71
CA SER A 60 -10.52 -18.02 1.29
C SER A 60 -12.00 -18.39 1.10
N ALA A 61 -12.92 -17.43 1.07
CA ALA A 61 -14.35 -17.72 0.85
C ALA A 61 -14.72 -17.95 -0.62
N ASN A 62 -13.80 -17.78 -1.57
CA ASN A 62 -14.00 -18.24 -2.93
C ASN A 62 -12.67 -18.75 -3.52
N PRO A 63 -12.51 -20.07 -3.69
CA PRO A 63 -11.25 -20.67 -4.09
C PRO A 63 -10.89 -20.26 -5.52
N ARG A 64 -9.60 -20.00 -5.71
CA ARG A 64 -8.92 -19.79 -6.99
C ARG A 64 -9.54 -20.62 -8.11
N GLU A 65 -10.22 -19.97 -9.06
CA GLU A 65 -10.26 -20.51 -10.43
C GLU A 65 -8.91 -20.15 -11.08
N SER A 66 -7.94 -21.05 -10.91
CA SER A 66 -6.77 -21.08 -11.75
C SER A 66 -7.24 -21.45 -13.16
N HIS A 67 -7.38 -20.46 -14.04
CA HIS A 67 -7.46 -20.73 -15.47
C HIS A 67 -6.23 -21.56 -15.88
N PRO A 68 -6.39 -22.72 -16.53
CA PRO A 68 -5.26 -23.43 -17.09
C PRO A 68 -4.69 -22.56 -18.21
N VAL A 69 -3.46 -22.05 -18.01
CA VAL A 69 -2.65 -21.53 -19.11
C VAL A 69 -2.39 -22.73 -20.03
N SER A 70 -3.13 -22.81 -21.13
CA SER A 70 -2.80 -23.70 -22.23
C SER A 70 -1.47 -23.23 -22.80
N GLY A 71 -0.40 -23.95 -22.49
CA GLY A 71 0.91 -23.73 -23.09
C GLY A 71 0.85 -23.91 -24.62
N PRO A 72 1.66 -23.17 -25.39
CA PRO A 72 1.71 -23.33 -26.83
C PRO A 72 2.23 -24.73 -27.19
N SER A 73 1.60 -25.33 -28.20
CA SER A 73 2.05 -26.58 -28.84
C SER A 73 3.38 -26.42 -29.56
#